data_AF-A0A183HVT7-F1
#
_entry.id   AF-A0A183HVT7-F1
#
_cell.length_a   1.000
_cell.length_b   1.000
_cell.length_c   1.000
_cell.angle_alpha   90.00
_cell.angle_beta   90.00
_cell.angle_gamma   90.00
#
_symmetry.space_group_name_H-M   'P 1'
#
loop_
_entity.id
_entity.type
_entity.pdbx_description
1 polymer ?
#
loop_
_entity_poly.entity_id
_entity_poly.type
_entity_poly.pdbx_seq_one_letter_code
_entity_poly.pdbx_strand_id
1 'polypeptide(L)'
;AIAKSAKKRKHFIESAIAFIRKYKFDGFGLDWEYPIGVAKEHGKLVKEMKAAFVEEAKNSSNEQLLFTAAVSAKKHAIDQSYNVRLIGKHFDLLFLKSYDFHGSWEKNVDLHAKLRPTKNANNVDFPRRYLPTKGGNSVELPGRYLPTKGKDSVELPGRYLPTKGKDS
;
A
#
# COMPACT_ATOMS: atom_id res chain seq x y z
N ALA A 1 -4.44 7.18 19.69
CA ALA A 1 -4.46 6.53 18.36
C ALA A 1 -4.53 5.00 18.50
N ILE A 2 -5.27 4.31 17.63
CA ILE A 2 -5.50 2.84 17.66
C ILE A 2 -4.18 2.05 17.73
N ALA A 3 -3.23 2.36 16.84
CA ALA A 3 -1.98 1.62 16.72
C ALA A 3 -1.05 1.71 17.96
N LYS A 4 -1.19 2.74 18.80
CA LYS A 4 -0.35 2.91 20.00
C LYS A 4 -0.69 1.96 21.14
N SER A 5 -1.91 1.39 21.17
CA SER A 5 -2.37 0.54 22.27
C SER A 5 -2.60 -0.89 21.78
N ALA A 6 -1.99 -1.88 22.45
CA ALA A 6 -2.17 -3.29 22.12
C ALA A 6 -3.66 -3.71 22.22
N LYS A 7 -4.36 -3.28 23.27
CA LYS A 7 -5.80 -3.53 23.45
C LYS A 7 -6.62 -2.96 22.30
N LYS A 8 -6.31 -1.73 21.85
CA LYS A 8 -7.04 -1.09 20.75
C LYS A 8 -6.73 -1.75 19.41
N ARG A 9 -5.47 -2.15 19.15
CA ARG A 9 -5.11 -2.92 17.95
C ARG A 9 -5.85 -4.26 17.90
N LYS A 10 -5.83 -5.02 18.99
CA LYS A 10 -6.57 -6.30 19.10
C LYS A 10 -8.05 -6.12 18.77
N HIS A 11 -8.71 -5.18 19.45
CA HIS A 11 -10.13 -4.92 19.22
C HIS A 11 -10.44 -4.49 17.77
N PHE A 12 -9.59 -3.64 17.18
CA PHE A 12 -9.72 -3.23 15.78
C PHE A 12 -9.58 -4.43 14.83
N ILE A 13 -8.60 -5.31 15.05
CA ILE A 13 -8.37 -6.49 14.21
C ILE A 13 -9.56 -7.45 14.28
N GLU A 14 -10.03 -7.77 15.50
CA GLU A 14 -11.19 -8.64 15.70
C GLU A 14 -12.45 -8.07 15.03
N SER A 15 -12.68 -6.76 15.19
CA SER A 15 -13.80 -6.07 14.55
C SER A 15 -13.69 -6.08 13.02
N ALA A 16 -12.50 -5.88 12.46
CA ALA A 16 -12.28 -5.91 11.02
C ALA A 16 -12.55 -7.30 10.44
N ILE A 17 -12.03 -8.37 11.06
CA ILE A 17 -12.27 -9.76 10.64
C ILE A 17 -13.77 -10.06 10.64
N ALA A 18 -14.48 -9.74 11.72
CA ALA A 18 -15.91 -9.96 11.83
C ALA A 18 -16.68 -9.21 10.73
N PHE A 19 -16.30 -7.97 10.42
CA PHE A 19 -16.91 -7.18 9.35
C PHE A 19 -16.66 -7.81 7.97
N ILE A 20 -15.41 -8.13 7.64
CA ILE A 20 -15.00 -8.71 6.36
C ILE A 20 -15.76 -10.01 6.10
N ARG A 21 -15.82 -10.91 7.09
CA ARG A 21 -16.54 -12.17 6.98
C ARG A 21 -18.05 -11.99 6.88
N LYS A 22 -18.64 -11.07 7.67
CA LYS A 22 -20.08 -10.76 7.61
C LYS A 22 -20.52 -10.33 6.20
N TYR A 23 -19.71 -9.52 5.54
CA TYR A 23 -20.01 -9.01 4.20
C TYR A 23 -19.36 -9.80 3.06
N LYS A 24 -18.74 -10.95 3.38
CA LYS A 24 -18.13 -11.87 2.41
C LYS A 24 -17.09 -11.21 1.50
N PHE A 25 -16.29 -10.30 2.06
CA PHE A 25 -15.11 -9.79 1.37
C PHE A 25 -13.96 -10.79 1.46
N ASP A 26 -13.11 -10.80 0.42
CA ASP A 26 -11.95 -11.70 0.35
C ASP A 26 -10.73 -11.19 1.12
N GLY A 27 -10.78 -9.97 1.64
CA GLY A 27 -9.62 -9.37 2.30
C GLY A 27 -9.82 -7.97 2.86
N PHE A 28 -8.71 -7.38 3.27
CA PHE A 28 -8.61 -6.05 3.85
C PHE A 28 -7.50 -5.23 3.19
N GLY A 29 -7.83 -4.01 2.76
CA GLY A 29 -6.87 -3.03 2.28
C GLY A 29 -6.61 -1.96 3.33
N LEU A 30 -5.37 -1.83 3.81
CA LEU A 30 -4.96 -0.77 4.73
C LEU A 30 -4.50 0.47 3.94
N ASP A 31 -5.25 1.56 4.06
CA ASP A 31 -4.90 2.86 3.47
C ASP A 31 -4.72 3.91 4.57
N TRP A 32 -3.55 3.88 5.23
CA TRP A 32 -3.20 4.89 6.23
C TRP A 32 -2.31 5.96 5.58
N GLU A 33 -2.85 7.18 5.44
CA GLU A 33 -2.17 8.33 4.84
C GLU A 33 -1.71 9.40 5.86
N TYR A 34 -0.44 9.53 6.20
CA TYR A 34 0.56 8.46 6.25
C TYR A 34 0.97 8.27 7.72
N PRO A 35 1.46 7.10 8.14
CA PRO A 35 1.86 6.84 9.52
C PRO A 35 3.20 7.51 9.91
N ILE A 36 3.35 8.80 9.60
CA ILE A 36 4.53 9.61 9.87
C ILE A 36 4.77 9.67 11.38
N GLY A 37 6.00 9.37 11.79
CA GLY A 37 6.41 9.39 13.20
C GLY A 37 5.86 8.23 14.05
N VAL A 38 5.13 7.28 13.44
CA VAL A 38 4.55 6.10 14.12
C VAL A 38 4.81 4.81 13.34
N ALA A 39 5.92 4.76 12.60
CA ALA A 39 6.31 3.60 11.78
C ALA A 39 6.41 2.29 12.58
N LYS A 40 6.84 2.37 13.86
CA LYS A 40 6.92 1.20 14.76
C LYS A 40 5.53 0.67 15.11
N GLU A 41 4.60 1.55 15.43
CA GLU A 41 3.22 1.21 15.76
C GLU A 41 2.46 0.69 14.54
N HIS A 42 2.68 1.30 13.38
CA HIS A 42 2.19 0.81 12.10
C HIS A 42 2.69 -0.63 11.85
N GLY A 43 3.99 -0.88 11.99
CA GLY A 43 4.55 -2.22 11.83
C GLY A 43 3.98 -3.26 12.80
N LYS A 44 3.71 -2.87 14.06
CA LYS A 44 3.03 -3.75 15.03
C LYS A 44 1.62 -4.12 14.57
N LEU A 45 0.83 -3.13 14.14
CA LEU A 45 -0.52 -3.36 13.62
C LEU A 45 -0.50 -4.31 12.42
N VAL A 46 0.37 -4.06 11.44
CA VAL A 46 0.51 -4.89 10.25
C VAL A 46 0.87 -6.34 10.60
N LYS A 47 1.85 -6.53 11.49
CA LYS A 47 2.26 -7.86 11.94
C LYS A 47 1.12 -8.60 12.64
N GLU A 48 0.45 -7.93 13.59
CA GLU A 48 -0.65 -8.51 14.36
C GLU A 48 -1.85 -8.85 13.46
N MET A 49 -2.16 -8.00 12.48
CA MET A 49 -3.27 -8.23 11.56
C MET A 49 -3.04 -9.44 10.64
N LYS A 50 -1.84 -9.56 10.05
CA LYS A 50 -1.50 -10.75 9.25
C LYS A 50 -1.52 -12.03 10.08
N ALA A 51 -1.00 -11.97 11.31
CA ALA A 51 -1.06 -13.12 12.22
C ALA A 51 -2.50 -13.54 12.53
N ALA A 52 -3.39 -12.58 12.80
CA ALA A 52 -4.80 -12.86 13.05
C ALA A 52 -5.53 -13.42 11.83
N PHE A 53 -5.21 -12.98 10.61
CA PHE A 53 -5.78 -13.57 9.39
C PHE A 53 -5.34 -15.03 9.18
N VAL A 54 -4.07 -15.34 9.49
CA VAL A 54 -3.57 -16.72 9.44
C VAL A 54 -4.26 -17.59 10.51
N GLU A 55 -4.42 -17.06 11.72
CA GLU A 55 -5.07 -17.78 12.81
C GLU A 55 -6.56 -18.02 12.54
N GLU A 56 -7.28 -17.02 12.05
CA GLU A 56 -8.70 -17.15 11.72
C GLU A 56 -8.95 -18.15 10.59
N ALA A 57 -8.08 -18.17 9.57
CA ALA A 57 -8.17 -19.16 8.49
C ALA A 57 -7.91 -20.60 8.99
N LYS A 58 -6.99 -20.78 9.94
CA LYS A 58 -6.74 -22.11 10.55
C LYS A 58 -7.89 -22.60 11.40
N ASN A 59 -8.60 -21.68 12.06
CA ASN A 59 -9.71 -21.99 12.96
C ASN A 59 -11.08 -21.98 12.25
N SER A 60 -11.10 -21.77 10.94
CA SER A 60 -12.31 -21.81 10.11
C SER A 60 -12.09 -22.74 8.91
N SER A 61 -13.16 -23.00 8.17
CA SER A 61 -13.09 -23.66 6.86
C SER A 61 -12.95 -22.66 5.70
N ASN A 62 -12.66 -21.38 6.01
CA ASN A 62 -12.57 -20.32 5.02
C ASN A 62 -11.13 -20.16 4.51
N GLU A 63 -10.99 -19.68 3.28
CA GLU A 63 -9.69 -19.24 2.76
C GLU A 63 -9.14 -18.05 3.58
N GLN A 64 -7.81 -17.96 3.67
CA GLN A 64 -7.15 -16.86 4.34
C GLN A 64 -7.44 -15.52 3.65
N LEU A 65 -7.84 -14.53 4.45
CA LEU A 65 -8.07 -13.17 3.96
C LEU A 65 -6.82 -12.54 3.34
N LEU A 66 -6.98 -11.93 2.16
CA LEU A 66 -5.95 -11.11 1.53
C LEU A 66 -5.69 -9.86 2.38
N PHE A 67 -4.42 -9.51 2.57
CA PHE A 67 -4.02 -8.31 3.27
C PHE A 67 -3.17 -7.43 2.35
N THR A 68 -3.72 -6.29 1.96
CA THR A 68 -3.07 -5.35 1.04
C THR A 68 -2.92 -3.97 1.66
N ALA A 69 -2.08 -3.12 1.08
CA ALA A 69 -1.94 -1.74 1.53
C ALA A 69 -1.74 -0.77 0.37
N ALA A 70 -2.27 0.44 0.50
CA ALA A 70 -1.92 1.56 -0.35
C ALA A 70 -0.83 2.42 0.33
N VAL A 71 0.33 2.56 -0.30
CA VAL A 71 1.52 3.20 0.30
C VAL A 71 2.01 4.37 -0.54
N SER A 72 2.65 5.33 0.13
CA SER A 72 3.18 6.52 -0.55
C SER A 72 4.29 6.19 -1.55
N ALA A 73 4.30 6.90 -2.68
CA ALA A 73 5.42 6.92 -3.62
C ALA A 73 6.50 7.97 -3.31
N LYS A 74 6.25 8.88 -2.35
CA LYS A 74 7.17 9.99 -2.03
C LYS A 74 8.24 9.52 -1.05
N LYS A 75 9.53 9.72 -1.39
CA LYS A 75 10.68 9.25 -0.57
C LYS A 75 10.56 9.62 0.91
N HIS A 76 10.29 10.89 1.19
CA HIS A 76 10.17 11.42 2.55
C HIS A 76 9.08 10.69 3.35
N ALA A 77 7.90 10.48 2.74
CA ALA A 77 6.82 9.76 3.38
C ALA A 77 7.18 8.29 3.60
N ILE A 78 7.84 7.64 2.62
CA ILE A 78 8.31 6.25 2.77
C ILE A 78 9.25 6.12 3.96
N ASP A 79 10.29 6.96 4.03
CA ASP A 79 11.32 6.89 5.07
C ASP A 79 10.77 7.11 6.49
N GLN A 80 9.73 7.94 6.63
CA GLN A 80 9.16 8.29 7.95
C GLN A 80 7.99 7.42 8.39
N SER A 81 7.36 6.72 7.45
CA SER A 81 6.09 6.02 7.71
C SER A 81 6.27 4.51 7.80
N TYR A 82 7.26 3.93 7.13
CA TYR A 82 7.32 2.48 6.93
C TYR A 82 8.65 1.87 7.31
N ASN A 83 8.59 0.80 8.11
CA ASN A 83 9.62 -0.23 8.06
C ASN A 83 9.35 -1.12 6.84
N VAL A 84 9.89 -0.73 5.68
CA VAL A 84 9.62 -1.36 4.37
C VAL A 84 9.85 -2.88 4.39
N ARG A 85 10.98 -3.33 4.97
CA ARG A 85 11.30 -4.76 5.12
C ARG A 85 10.26 -5.50 5.96
N LEU A 86 9.77 -4.89 7.04
CA LEU A 86 8.76 -5.52 7.88
C LEU A 86 7.42 -5.61 7.14
N ILE A 87 6.96 -4.52 6.54
CA ILE A 87 5.64 -4.50 5.89
C ILE A 87 5.62 -5.39 4.64
N GLY A 88 6.72 -5.46 3.88
CA GLY A 88 6.85 -6.33 2.71
C GLY A 88 6.84 -7.83 3.02
N LYS A 89 6.97 -8.23 4.30
CA LYS A 89 6.81 -9.64 4.73
C LYS A 89 5.38 -10.02 5.10
N HIS A 90 4.50 -9.04 5.34
CA HIS A 90 3.19 -9.28 5.95
C HIS A 90 2.02 -8.92 5.02
N PHE A 91 2.21 -7.94 4.14
CA PHE A 91 1.25 -7.67 3.08
C PHE A 91 1.43 -8.64 1.92
N ASP A 92 0.31 -9.10 1.36
CA ASP A 92 0.26 -9.91 0.16
C ASP A 92 0.54 -9.05 -1.08
N LEU A 93 -0.02 -7.82 -1.10
CA LEU A 93 0.25 -6.82 -2.14
C LEU A 93 0.41 -5.42 -1.54
N LEU A 94 1.41 -4.70 -2.03
CA LEU A 94 1.61 -3.29 -1.74
C LEU A 94 1.32 -2.49 -3.01
N PHE A 95 0.29 -1.66 -2.94
CA PHE A 95 -0.17 -0.76 -3.98
C PHE A 95 0.49 0.60 -3.82
N LEU A 96 1.34 0.96 -4.76
CA LEU A 96 2.07 2.19 -4.70
C LEU A 96 1.25 3.36 -5.28
N LYS A 97 1.05 4.42 -4.48
CA LYS A 97 0.34 5.64 -4.88
C LYS A 97 1.26 6.59 -5.64
N SER A 98 1.56 6.20 -6.87
CA SER A 98 2.44 6.91 -7.81
C SER A 98 1.72 8.03 -8.56
N TYR A 99 0.91 8.80 -7.84
CA TYR A 99 0.15 9.95 -8.31
C TYR A 99 0.16 11.05 -7.23
N ASP A 100 -0.46 12.19 -7.50
CA ASP A 100 -0.48 13.38 -6.64
C ASP A 100 0.93 13.86 -6.26
N PHE A 101 1.88 13.75 -7.19
CA PHE A 101 3.21 14.31 -7.00
C PHE A 101 3.17 15.84 -7.00
N HIS A 102 2.35 16.41 -7.88
CA HIS A 102 2.15 17.83 -8.10
C HIS A 102 0.66 18.16 -8.14
N GLY A 103 0.29 19.39 -7.79
CA GLY A 103 -1.11 19.80 -7.72
C GLY A 103 -1.31 21.26 -7.30
N SER A 104 -2.55 21.63 -6.99
CA SER A 104 -2.96 23.02 -6.74
C SER A 104 -2.30 23.69 -5.52
N TRP A 105 -1.59 22.92 -4.69
CA TRP A 105 -0.84 23.41 -3.53
C TRP A 105 0.54 23.97 -3.88
N GLU A 106 0.98 23.87 -5.13
CA GLU A 106 2.25 24.41 -5.62
C GLU A 106 2.07 25.72 -6.39
N LYS A 107 3.12 26.54 -6.43
CA LYS A 107 3.12 27.80 -7.21
C LYS A 107 3.39 27.58 -8.71
N ASN A 108 3.99 26.46 -9.06
CA ASN A 108 4.39 26.12 -10.42
C ASN A 108 3.59 24.91 -10.90
N VAL A 109 3.23 24.88 -12.18
CA VAL A 109 2.53 23.76 -12.80
C VAL A 109 3.50 22.62 -13.11
N ASP A 110 3.11 21.39 -12.77
CA ASP A 110 3.77 20.18 -13.24
C ASP A 110 2.77 19.00 -13.29
N LEU A 111 3.19 17.85 -13.84
CA LEU A 111 2.37 16.67 -14.08
C LEU A 111 2.07 15.88 -12.79
N HIS A 112 0.79 15.55 -12.57
CA HIS A 112 0.31 14.76 -11.42
C HIS A 112 1.02 13.41 -11.22
N ALA A 113 1.36 12.71 -12.31
CA ALA A 113 1.92 11.36 -12.31
C ALA A 113 3.05 11.21 -13.35
N LYS A 114 4.07 12.07 -13.28
CA LYS A 114 5.20 12.04 -14.24
C LYS A 114 5.98 10.72 -14.13
N LEU A 115 6.20 10.03 -15.25
CA LEU A 115 6.96 8.76 -15.27
C LEU A 115 8.44 8.94 -14.89
N ARG A 116 9.10 9.95 -15.45
CA ARG A 116 10.53 10.25 -15.24
C ARG A 116 10.74 11.70 -14.80
N PRO A 117 11.74 12.00 -13.96
CA PRO A 117 11.95 13.35 -13.48
C PRO A 117 12.51 14.25 -14.58
N THR A 118 12.12 15.53 -14.58
CA THR A 118 12.76 16.59 -15.39
C THR A 118 14.04 17.12 -14.72
N LYS A 119 14.16 17.04 -13.38
CA LYS A 119 15.38 17.12 -12.51
C LYS A 119 14.93 17.04 -11.04
N ASN A 120 15.54 16.20 -10.20
CA ASN A 120 15.30 16.06 -8.73
C ASN A 120 13.82 16.01 -8.24
N ALA A 121 12.85 15.66 -9.10
CA ALA A 121 11.42 15.66 -8.79
C ALA A 121 10.90 14.25 -8.45
N ASN A 122 9.87 14.19 -7.61
CA ASN A 122 9.13 12.94 -7.36
C ASN A 122 8.47 12.47 -8.68
N ASN A 123 8.52 11.18 -8.95
CA ASN A 123 8.04 10.57 -10.18
C ASN A 123 7.69 9.10 -9.94
N VAL A 124 6.99 8.49 -10.89
CA VAL A 124 6.53 7.09 -10.80
C VAL A 124 7.70 6.09 -10.73
N ASP A 125 8.79 6.32 -11.46
CA ASP A 125 9.90 5.34 -11.56
C ASP A 125 10.87 5.38 -10.35
N PHE A 126 10.92 6.49 -9.61
CA PHE A 126 11.73 6.59 -8.38
C PHE A 126 11.44 5.48 -7.35
N PRO A 127 10.21 5.32 -6.85
CA PRO A 127 9.89 4.33 -5.81
C PRO A 127 10.12 2.88 -6.27
N ARG A 128 9.95 2.58 -7.56
CA ARG A 128 10.26 1.26 -8.15
C ARG A 128 11.72 0.86 -7.94
N ARG A 129 12.63 1.83 -8.00
CA ARG A 129 14.07 1.63 -7.74
C ARG A 129 14.38 1.71 -6.24
N TYR A 130 13.63 2.51 -5.49
CA TYR A 130 13.91 2.81 -4.10
C TYR A 130 13.49 1.69 -3.13
N LEU A 131 12.29 1.14 -3.27
CA LEU A 131 11.74 0.13 -2.35
C LEU A 131 12.59 -1.14 -2.27
N PRO A 132 13.17 -1.67 -3.38
CA PRO A 132 14.09 -2.80 -3.31
C PRO A 132 15.31 -2.53 -2.42
N THR A 133 15.86 -1.31 -2.43
CA THR A 133 17.01 -0.94 -1.56
C THR A 133 16.66 -0.97 -0.07
N LYS A 134 15.37 -0.88 0.26
CA LYS A 134 14.83 -0.98 1.63
C LYS A 134 14.29 -2.38 1.95
N GLY A 135 14.43 -3.34 1.03
CA GLY A 135 13.99 -4.73 1.19
C GLY A 135 12.49 -4.95 0.96
N GLY A 136 11.83 -4.13 0.14
CA GLY A 136 10.42 -4.27 -0.22
C GLY A 136 10.21 -4.54 -1.71
N ASN A 137 9.10 -5.23 -2.01
CA ASN A 137 8.55 -5.40 -3.36
C ASN A 137 7.17 -4.73 -3.39
N SER A 138 6.79 -4.12 -4.51
CA SER A 138 5.49 -3.44 -4.66
C SER A 138 4.92 -3.61 -6.07
N VAL A 139 3.60 -3.47 -6.17
CA VAL A 139 2.87 -3.37 -7.43
C VAL A 139 2.44 -1.92 -7.61
N GLU A 140 2.72 -1.35 -8.77
CA GLU A 140 2.23 -0.01 -9.11
C GLU A 140 0.73 -0.07 -9.41
N LEU A 141 -0.04 0.84 -8.80
CA LEU A 141 -1.41 1.05 -9.23
C LEU A 141 -1.38 1.78 -10.59
N PRO A 142 -2.18 1.33 -11.58
CA PRO A 142 -2.44 2.19 -12.73
C PRO A 142 -3.06 3.49 -12.20
N GLY A 143 -2.41 4.62 -12.49
CA GLY A 143 -2.81 5.95 -12.03
C GLY A 143 -4.10 6.46 -12.69
N ARG A 144 -5.22 5.74 -12.54
CA ARG A 144 -6.56 6.23 -12.87
C ARG A 144 -7.42 6.31 -11.60
N TYR A 145 -7.04 7.18 -10.67
CA TYR A 145 -8.07 7.96 -9.99
C TYR A 145 -8.43 9.09 -10.96
N LEU A 146 -9.31 8.80 -11.92
CA LEU A 146 -9.94 9.86 -12.71
C LEU A 146 -10.90 10.59 -11.75
N PRO A 147 -10.78 11.90 -11.51
CA PRO A 147 -11.90 12.65 -10.99
C PRO A 147 -13.08 12.42 -11.94
N THR A 148 -14.18 11.87 -11.45
CA THR A 148 -15.36 11.48 -12.23
C THR A 148 -16.17 12.69 -12.71
N LYS A 149 -15.52 13.63 -13.41
CA LYS A 149 -16.15 14.59 -14.32
C LYS A 149 -15.25 14.84 -15.52
N GLY A 150 -15.45 14.05 -16.56
CA GLY A 150 -14.86 14.23 -17.87
C GLY A 150 -15.08 12.97 -18.71
N LYS A 151 -15.96 13.05 -19.70
CA LYS A 151 -16.17 11.99 -20.70
C LYS A 151 -14.87 11.79 -21.45
N ASP A 152 -14.39 10.55 -21.49
CA ASP A 152 -13.79 9.86 -22.64
C ASP A 152 -13.09 8.59 -22.14
N SER A 153 -13.76 7.45 -22.31
CA SER A 153 -13.27 6.13 -21.93
C SER A 153 -12.38 5.57 -23.04
N VAL A 154 -11.10 5.32 -22.72
CA VAL A 154 -10.23 4.46 -23.54
C VAL A 154 -9.92 3.19 -22.76
N GLU A 155 -10.38 2.07 -23.31
CA GLU A 155 -10.06 0.69 -22.92
C GLU A 155 -8.66 0.32 -23.43
N LEU A 156 -7.86 -0.37 -22.63
CA LEU A 156 -6.67 -1.09 -23.13
C LEU A 156 -6.39 -2.38 -22.34
N PRO A 157 -5.76 -3.39 -22.98
CA PRO A 157 -5.83 -4.80 -22.58
C PRO A 157 -4.66 -5.28 -21.70
N GLY A 158 -4.95 -6.25 -20.84
CA GLY A 158 -4.19 -7.50 -20.71
C GLY A 158 -2.77 -7.54 -20.11
N ARG A 159 -2.71 -8.11 -18.89
CA ARG A 159 -1.62 -8.94 -18.29
C ARG A 159 -0.31 -8.27 -17.87
N TYR A 160 -0.03 -8.32 -16.57
CA TYR A 160 1.32 -8.22 -16.00
C TYR A 160 1.78 -9.60 -15.49
N LEU A 161 2.93 -10.08 -15.98
CA LEU A 161 3.65 -11.24 -15.45
C LEU A 161 4.79 -10.76 -14.54
N PRO A 162 5.06 -11.44 -13.40
CA PRO A 162 6.19 -11.11 -12.53
C PRO A 162 7.52 -11.52 -13.18
N THR A 163 8.49 -10.60 -13.21
CA THR A 163 9.86 -10.90 -13.64
C THR A 163 10.58 -11.68 -12.54
N LYS A 164 10.90 -12.96 -12.79
CA LYS A 164 11.86 -13.73 -11.97
C LYS A 164 13.24 -13.08 -12.06
N GLY A 165 13.84 -12.80 -10.90
CA GLY A 165 15.26 -12.46 -10.81
C GLY A 165 16.10 -13.64 -11.29
N LYS A 166 17.15 -13.34 -12.07
CA LYS A 166 18.21 -14.29 -12.37
C LYS A 166 19.15 -14.32 -11.18
N ASP A 167 19.26 -15.47 -10.55
CA ASP A 167 20.36 -15.78 -9.65
C ASP A 167 21.67 -15.87 -10.46
N SER A 168 22.72 -15.24 -9.94
CA SER A 168 24.12 -15.49 -10.27
C SER A 168 24.93 -15.39 -8.99
#